data_AF-A0A6N9P8U0-F1
#
_entry.id   AF-A0A6N9P8U0-F1
#
_cell.length_a   1.000
_cell.length_b   1.000
_cell.length_c   1.000
_cell.angle_alpha   90.00
_cell.angle_beta   90.00
_cell.angle_gamma   90.00
#
_symmetry.space_group_name_H-M   'P 1'
#
loop_
_entity.id
_entity.type
_entity.pdbx_description
1 polymer ?
#
loop_
_entity_poly.entity_id
_entity_poly.type
_entity_poly.pdbx_seq_one_letter_code
_entity_poly.pdbx_strand_id
1 'polypeptide(L)'
;MDFTEKTLTQEYQFRGKIMNCRVDTALLPNGKECVREVCEHLGGVGILPITRDGQVLLVRQFRYPYGKTILEIPAGKLDHGPGEDPAGCAVRELKEETGCTAGRMIYMGESYPSPGFLTEVLHTYCALDLAMGESEPDEDEFVEVVRMPIREVERLIASGELRDGKTIIAMYRARLLGYLDGFDH
;
A
#
# COMPACT_ATOMS: atom_id res chain seq x y z
N MET A 1 4.90 4.73 31.79
CA MET A 1 5.01 6.15 31.37
C MET A 1 3.89 6.37 30.38
N ASP A 2 3.08 7.41 30.57
CA ASP A 2 2.02 7.76 29.62
C ASP A 2 2.62 8.62 28.51
N PHE A 3 2.48 8.17 27.26
CA PHE A 3 2.98 8.85 26.06
C PHE A 3 1.86 9.57 25.30
N THR A 4 0.65 9.58 25.84
CA THR A 4 -0.54 10.10 25.17
C THR A 4 -0.48 11.62 25.05
N GLU A 5 -0.70 12.12 23.84
CA GLU A 5 -0.92 13.54 23.58
C GLU A 5 -2.42 13.79 23.46
N LYS A 6 -2.89 14.94 23.97
CA LYS A 6 -4.30 15.33 23.84
C LYS A 6 -4.43 16.48 22.84
N THR A 7 -5.20 16.27 21.78
CA THR A 7 -5.56 17.35 20.85
C THR A 7 -6.34 18.46 21.57
N LEU A 8 -5.88 19.70 21.42
CA LEU A 8 -6.52 20.90 21.94
C LEU A 8 -7.30 21.62 20.84
N THR A 9 -6.68 21.83 19.68
CA THR A 9 -7.28 22.48 18.51
C THR A 9 -6.87 21.78 17.23
N GLN A 10 -7.70 21.89 16.20
CA GLN A 10 -7.44 21.39 14.86
C GLN A 10 -7.78 22.46 13.85
N GLU A 11 -6.85 22.80 12.96
CA GLU A 11 -7.05 23.82 11.94
C GLU A 11 -6.70 23.27 10.56
N TYR A 12 -7.66 23.25 9.64
CA TYR A 12 -7.46 22.75 8.29
C TYR A 12 -6.83 23.82 7.41
N GLN A 13 -5.59 23.58 6.99
CA GLN A 13 -4.85 24.46 6.07
C GLN A 13 -5.15 24.11 4.60
N PHE A 14 -5.54 22.86 4.33
CA PHE A 14 -5.89 22.39 2.98
C PHE A 14 -6.96 21.30 3.03
N ARG A 15 -7.89 21.34 2.07
CA ARG A 15 -8.89 20.29 1.84
C ARG A 15 -8.93 19.96 0.36
N GLY A 16 -8.45 18.76 0.03
CA GLY A 16 -8.38 18.26 -1.33
C GLY A 16 -9.37 17.13 -1.59
N LYS A 17 -9.28 16.55 -2.79
CA LYS A 17 -10.02 15.34 -3.16
C LYS A 17 -9.44 14.08 -2.53
N ILE A 18 -8.10 13.99 -2.46
CA ILE A 18 -7.37 12.78 -2.05
C ILE A 18 -6.88 12.89 -0.60
N MET A 19 -6.52 14.09 -0.15
CA MET A 19 -5.99 14.32 1.18
C MET A 19 -6.43 15.66 1.76
N ASN A 20 -6.48 15.74 3.09
CA ASN A 20 -6.58 17.00 3.82
C ASN A 20 -5.28 17.26 4.58
N CYS A 21 -4.95 18.52 4.81
CA CYS A 21 -3.83 18.90 5.67
C CYS A 21 -4.36 19.80 6.80
N ARG A 22 -4.02 19.45 8.04
CA ARG A 22 -4.36 20.22 9.23
C ARG A 22 -3.15 20.42 10.13
N VAL A 23 -3.19 21.51 10.88
CA VAL A 23 -2.22 21.85 11.91
C VAL A 23 -2.96 21.82 13.25
N ASP A 24 -2.56 20.89 14.10
CA ASP A 24 -3.13 20.69 15.42
C ASP A 24 -2.22 21.29 16.49
N THR A 25 -2.84 21.80 17.55
CA THR A 25 -2.16 22.03 18.83
C THR A 25 -2.46 20.86 19.75
N ALA A 26 -1.42 20.22 20.29
CA ALA A 26 -1.55 19.09 21.20
C ALA A 26 -0.87 19.36 22.55
N LEU A 27 -1.49 18.87 23.63
CA LEU A 27 -0.94 18.87 24.98
C LEU A 27 -0.10 17.61 25.21
N LEU A 28 1.17 17.80 25.52
CA LEU A 28 2.13 16.74 25.82
C LEU A 28 1.95 16.19 27.25
N PRO A 29 2.45 14.97 27.54
CA PRO A 29 2.45 14.41 28.89
C PRO A 29 3.13 15.28 29.95
N ASN A 30 4.04 16.16 29.56
CA ASN A 30 4.74 17.10 30.45
C ASN A 30 3.97 18.42 30.67
N GLY A 31 2.74 18.54 30.17
CA GLY A 31 1.89 19.72 30.30
C GLY A 31 2.21 20.86 29.32
N LYS A 32 3.18 20.69 28.41
CA LYS A 32 3.50 21.70 27.38
C LYS A 32 2.65 21.49 26.15
N GLU A 33 2.38 22.57 25.43
CA GLU A 33 1.76 22.52 24.11
C GLU A 33 2.82 22.29 23.03
N CYS A 34 2.40 21.66 21.94
CA CYS A 34 3.19 21.48 20.73
C CYS A 34 2.30 21.52 19.48
N VAL A 35 2.93 21.71 18.32
CA VAL A 35 2.25 21.70 17.03
C VAL A 35 2.45 20.34 16.35
N ARG A 36 1.42 19.85 15.67
CA ARG A 36 1.42 18.64 14.84
C ARG A 36 0.87 18.97 13.46
N GLU A 37 1.66 18.74 12.42
CA GLU A 37 1.19 18.76 11.04
C GLU A 37 0.64 17.37 10.70
N VAL A 38 -0.60 17.31 10.24
CA VAL A 38 -1.29 16.05 9.95
C VAL A 38 -1.87 16.06 8.55
N CYS A 39 -1.44 15.10 7.74
CA CYS A 39 -2.01 14.77 6.45
C CYS A 39 -3.00 13.63 6.61
N GLU A 40 -4.27 13.90 6.37
CA GLU A 40 -5.33 12.90 6.42
C GLU A 40 -5.41 12.18 5.07
N HIS A 41 -5.46 10.86 5.12
CA HIS A 41 -5.59 9.98 3.96
C HIS A 41 -6.67 8.93 4.21
N LEU A 42 -7.34 8.48 3.14
CA LEU A 42 -8.44 7.52 3.21
C LEU A 42 -8.00 6.09 3.55
N GLY A 43 -6.69 5.84 3.56
CA GLY A 43 -6.14 4.48 3.64
C GLY A 43 -6.10 3.82 2.27
N GLY A 44 -5.66 2.57 2.24
CA GLY A 44 -5.54 1.82 1.00
C GLY A 44 -5.18 0.36 1.20
N VAL A 45 -5.07 -0.35 0.09
CA VAL A 45 -4.71 -1.76 0.03
C VAL A 45 -3.46 -1.94 -0.84
N GLY A 46 -2.67 -2.97 -0.55
CA GLY A 46 -1.61 -3.45 -1.43
C GLY A 46 -1.69 -4.95 -1.56
N ILE A 47 -1.65 -5.48 -2.77
CA ILE A 47 -1.86 -6.89 -3.06
C ILE A 47 -0.57 -7.47 -3.66
N LEU A 48 0.03 -8.46 -3.02
CA LEU A 48 1.16 -9.21 -3.55
C LEU A 48 0.65 -10.46 -4.27
N PRO A 49 0.54 -10.48 -5.62
CA PRO A 49 -0.01 -11.60 -6.34
C PRO A 49 1.12 -12.55 -6.73
N ILE A 50 1.03 -13.81 -6.30
CA ILE A 50 2.06 -14.82 -6.53
C ILE A 50 1.48 -15.95 -7.37
N THR A 51 2.13 -16.19 -8.50
CA THR A 51 1.83 -17.29 -9.42
C THR A 51 2.43 -18.61 -8.92
N ARG A 52 1.91 -19.74 -9.41
CA ARG A 52 2.38 -21.08 -9.01
C ARG A 52 3.83 -21.37 -9.42
N ASP A 53 4.33 -20.66 -10.44
CA ASP A 53 5.70 -20.76 -10.96
C ASP A 53 6.65 -19.70 -10.35
N GLY A 54 6.29 -19.10 -9.23
CA GLY A 54 7.20 -18.24 -8.45
C GLY A 54 7.43 -16.86 -9.06
N GLN A 55 6.47 -16.38 -9.86
CA GLN A 55 6.44 -15.01 -10.35
C GLN A 55 5.53 -14.15 -9.48
N VAL A 56 5.96 -12.92 -9.20
CA VAL A 56 5.15 -11.84 -8.66
C VAL A 56 4.57 -11.04 -9.82
N LEU A 57 3.28 -10.69 -9.74
CA LEU A 57 2.70 -9.67 -10.60
C LEU A 57 2.92 -8.29 -9.97
N LEU A 58 3.74 -7.50 -10.62
CA LEU A 58 3.96 -6.10 -10.31
C LEU A 58 3.23 -5.24 -11.34
N VAL A 59 3.11 -3.97 -11.03
CA VAL A 59 2.67 -2.93 -11.93
C VAL A 59 3.77 -1.88 -12.08
N ARG A 60 3.88 -1.35 -13.31
CA ARG A 60 4.75 -0.24 -13.64
C ARG A 60 3.88 0.98 -13.89
N GLN A 61 4.07 2.01 -13.07
CA GLN A 61 3.24 3.22 -13.09
C GLN A 61 4.09 4.48 -12.86
N PHE A 62 3.72 5.56 -13.53
CA PHE A 62 4.30 6.88 -13.29
C PHE A 62 3.75 7.48 -11.99
N ARG A 63 4.64 7.76 -11.03
CA ARG A 63 4.25 8.44 -9.79
C ARG A 63 4.69 9.90 -9.85
N TYR A 64 3.71 10.79 -10.07
CA TYR A 64 3.93 12.23 -10.19
C TYR A 64 4.81 12.83 -9.07
N PRO A 65 4.60 12.50 -7.76
CA PRO A 65 5.45 13.04 -6.70
C PRO A 65 6.94 12.72 -6.82
N TYR A 66 7.29 11.63 -7.50
CA TYR A 66 8.67 11.22 -7.74
C TYR A 66 9.18 11.59 -9.13
N GLY A 67 8.32 12.12 -10.00
CA GLY A 67 8.65 12.49 -11.38
C GLY A 67 9.18 11.32 -12.22
N LYS A 68 8.83 10.08 -11.88
CA LYS A 68 9.37 8.88 -12.54
C LYS A 68 8.41 7.71 -12.48
N THR A 69 8.64 6.77 -13.39
CA THR A 69 8.01 5.46 -13.38
C THR A 69 8.69 4.56 -12.36
N ILE A 70 7.90 3.85 -11.55
CA ILE A 70 8.38 2.91 -10.54
C ILE A 70 7.73 1.54 -10.76
N LEU A 71 8.33 0.51 -10.16
CA LEU A 71 7.73 -0.81 -9.98
C LEU A 71 7.12 -0.89 -8.58
N GLU A 72 5.89 -1.39 -8.52
CA GLU A 72 5.14 -1.57 -7.29
C GLU A 72 4.20 -2.77 -7.39
N ILE A 73 3.71 -3.27 -6.26
CA ILE A 73 2.57 -4.19 -6.23
C ILE A 73 1.27 -3.45 -6.59
N PRO A 74 0.27 -4.16 -7.14
CA PRO A 74 -1.06 -3.61 -7.30
C PRO A 74 -1.61 -3.03 -6.00
N ALA A 75 -2.30 -1.89 -6.09
CA ALA A 75 -2.75 -1.16 -4.92
C ALA A 75 -3.84 -0.14 -5.24
N GLY A 76 -4.74 0.07 -4.29
CA GLY A 76 -5.84 1.03 -4.43
C GLY A 76 -6.18 1.76 -3.14
N LYS A 77 -7.04 2.77 -3.27
CA LYS A 77 -7.52 3.57 -2.15
C LYS A 77 -8.85 3.03 -1.65
N LEU A 78 -9.14 3.30 -0.37
CA LEU A 78 -10.46 3.05 0.21
C LEU A 78 -11.36 4.28 0.02
N ASP A 79 -11.83 4.52 -1.21
CA ASP A 79 -12.53 5.74 -1.60
C ASP A 79 -14.04 5.58 -1.87
N HIS A 80 -14.60 4.37 -1.73
CA HIS A 80 -16.04 4.13 -1.90
C HIS A 80 -16.90 4.46 -0.66
N GLY A 81 -16.28 5.03 0.37
CA GLY A 81 -16.96 5.63 1.52
C GLY A 81 -16.54 5.05 2.86
N PRO A 82 -17.10 5.60 3.96
CA PRO A 82 -16.73 5.19 5.31
C PRO A 82 -17.03 3.70 5.54
N GLY A 83 -16.00 2.94 5.90
CA GLY A 83 -16.13 1.52 6.21
C GLY A 83 -16.13 0.59 5.00
N GLU A 84 -15.60 1.02 3.84
CA GLU A 84 -15.26 0.10 2.75
C GLU A 84 -14.42 -1.05 3.29
N ASP A 85 -14.81 -2.28 2.94
CA ASP A 85 -14.10 -3.49 3.33
C ASP A 85 -12.76 -3.57 2.58
N PRO A 86 -11.61 -3.57 3.27
CA PRO A 86 -10.31 -3.63 2.60
C PRO A 86 -10.10 -4.93 1.81
N ALA A 87 -10.77 -6.03 2.17
CA ALA A 87 -10.67 -7.26 1.39
C ALA A 87 -11.42 -7.13 0.05
N GLY A 88 -12.62 -6.56 0.05
CA GLY A 88 -13.36 -6.23 -1.16
C GLY A 88 -12.59 -5.28 -2.09
N CYS A 89 -12.01 -4.22 -1.54
CA CYS A 89 -11.14 -3.30 -2.27
C CYS A 89 -9.94 -4.04 -2.89
N ALA A 90 -9.24 -4.88 -2.12
CA ALA A 90 -8.09 -5.65 -2.64
C ALA A 90 -8.44 -6.58 -3.81
N VAL A 91 -9.61 -7.21 -3.79
CA VAL A 91 -10.08 -8.07 -4.89
C VAL A 91 -10.39 -7.26 -6.14
N ARG A 92 -11.03 -6.09 -5.98
CA ARG A 92 -11.37 -5.18 -7.08
C ARG A 92 -10.12 -4.65 -7.76
N GLU A 93 -9.21 -4.07 -6.98
CA GLU A 93 -7.96 -3.46 -7.46
C GLU A 93 -7.04 -4.47 -8.16
N LEU A 94 -6.95 -5.70 -7.62
CA LEU A 94 -6.21 -6.77 -8.30
C LEU A 94 -6.74 -7.01 -9.72
N LYS A 95 -8.06 -7.03 -9.89
CA LYS A 95 -8.70 -7.26 -11.18
C LYS A 95 -8.52 -6.07 -12.11
N GLU A 96 -8.75 -4.85 -11.63
CA GLU A 96 -8.65 -3.63 -12.44
C GLU A 96 -7.22 -3.43 -12.97
N GLU A 97 -6.21 -3.43 -12.09
CA GLU A 97 -4.83 -3.13 -12.48
C GLU A 97 -4.13 -4.28 -13.21
N THR A 98 -4.53 -5.55 -12.97
CA THR A 98 -3.79 -6.71 -13.51
C THR A 98 -4.60 -7.66 -14.38
N GLY A 99 -5.92 -7.50 -14.43
CA GLY A 99 -6.84 -8.46 -15.05
C GLY A 99 -6.94 -9.80 -14.31
N CYS A 100 -6.28 -9.94 -13.16
CA CYS A 100 -6.23 -11.22 -12.44
C CYS A 100 -7.34 -11.36 -11.42
N THR A 101 -7.75 -12.59 -11.20
CA THR A 101 -8.54 -12.99 -10.04
C THR A 101 -7.75 -13.97 -9.19
N ALA A 102 -8.06 -14.07 -7.91
CA ALA A 102 -7.37 -14.95 -6.97
C ALA A 102 -8.35 -15.89 -6.28
N GLY A 103 -8.01 -17.18 -6.23
CA GLY A 103 -8.77 -18.16 -5.44
C GLY A 103 -8.59 -17.98 -3.93
N ARG A 104 -7.50 -17.34 -3.50
CA ARG A 104 -7.23 -17.02 -2.09
C ARG A 104 -6.65 -15.61 -1.95
N MET A 105 -7.26 -14.83 -1.08
CA MET A 105 -6.80 -13.52 -0.66
C MET A 105 -6.45 -13.56 0.82
N ILE A 106 -5.17 -13.52 1.14
CA ILE A 106 -4.65 -13.73 2.50
C ILE A 106 -4.26 -12.37 3.09
N TYR A 107 -4.86 -11.98 4.20
CA TYR A 107 -4.48 -10.75 4.90
C TYR A 107 -3.12 -10.92 5.60
N MET A 108 -2.17 -10.02 5.30
CA MET A 108 -0.83 -9.99 5.90
C MET A 108 -0.67 -8.85 6.92
N GLY A 109 -1.76 -8.19 7.32
CA GLY A 109 -1.76 -7.12 8.30
C GLY A 109 -1.66 -5.72 7.68
N GLU A 110 -1.71 -4.72 8.56
CA GLU A 110 -1.65 -3.29 8.20
C GLU A 110 -0.27 -2.68 8.43
N SER A 111 0.02 -1.55 7.79
CA SER A 111 1.21 -0.76 8.02
C SER A 111 0.90 0.74 7.96
N TYR A 112 1.65 1.52 8.73
CA TYR A 112 1.60 2.98 8.68
C TYR A 112 2.77 3.47 7.84
N PRO A 113 2.54 4.06 6.64
CA PRO A 113 3.62 4.43 5.74
C PRO A 113 4.53 5.54 6.31
N SER A 114 3.95 6.47 7.06
CA SER A 114 4.68 7.59 7.69
C SER A 114 3.97 8.06 8.97
N PRO A 115 4.15 7.36 10.10
CA PRO A 115 3.39 7.59 11.34
C PRO A 115 3.63 8.96 11.98
N GLY A 116 4.62 9.73 11.51
CA GLY A 116 4.93 11.06 12.04
C GLY A 116 3.93 12.15 11.63
N PHE A 117 3.20 11.97 10.53
CA PHE A 117 2.29 12.99 10.02
C PHE A 117 1.12 12.46 9.17
N LEU A 118 1.19 11.23 8.66
CA LEU A 118 0.20 10.69 7.72
C LEU A 118 -0.74 9.72 8.44
N THR A 119 -2.05 9.89 8.26
CA THR A 119 -3.06 9.00 8.86
C THR A 119 -3.36 7.75 8.02
N GLU A 120 -2.65 7.56 6.91
CA GLU A 120 -2.84 6.41 6.01
C GLU A 120 -2.58 5.09 6.75
N VAL A 121 -3.53 4.17 6.58
CA VAL A 121 -3.36 2.76 6.93
C VAL A 121 -3.37 1.95 5.63
N LEU A 122 -2.29 1.21 5.37
CA LEU A 122 -2.19 0.31 4.23
C LEU A 122 -2.43 -1.14 4.65
N HIS A 123 -3.51 -1.74 4.17
CA HIS A 123 -3.86 -3.14 4.36
C HIS A 123 -3.19 -4.01 3.30
N THR A 124 -2.31 -4.92 3.72
CA THR A 124 -1.55 -5.74 2.78
C THR A 124 -2.16 -7.13 2.64
N TYR A 125 -2.28 -7.62 1.40
CA TYR A 125 -2.78 -8.94 1.07
C TYR A 125 -1.78 -9.72 0.22
N CYS A 126 -1.82 -11.05 0.33
CA CYS A 126 -1.17 -11.98 -0.59
C CYS A 126 -2.26 -12.70 -1.40
N ALA A 127 -2.19 -12.60 -2.73
CA ALA A 127 -3.12 -13.23 -3.64
C ALA A 127 -2.50 -14.50 -4.24
N LEU A 128 -3.16 -15.64 -4.03
CA LEU A 128 -2.73 -16.96 -4.49
C LEU A 128 -3.80 -17.62 -5.36
N ASP A 129 -3.40 -18.67 -6.08
CA ASP A 129 -4.26 -19.38 -7.03
C ASP A 129 -4.85 -18.43 -8.08
N LEU A 130 -3.94 -17.71 -8.74
CA LEU A 130 -4.27 -16.68 -9.72
C LEU A 130 -4.84 -17.30 -10.99
N ALA A 131 -5.89 -16.67 -11.52
CA ALA A 131 -6.40 -16.88 -12.86
C ALA A 131 -6.26 -15.58 -13.66
N MET A 132 -5.56 -15.66 -14.79
CA MET A 132 -5.31 -14.51 -15.67
C MET A 132 -6.54 -14.20 -16.51
N GLY A 133 -6.91 -12.93 -16.57
CA GLY A 133 -7.91 -12.37 -17.47
C GLY A 133 -7.38 -11.14 -18.21
N GLU A 134 -8.29 -10.32 -18.74
CA GLU A 134 -7.98 -9.02 -19.34
C GLU A 134 -8.02 -7.93 -18.24
N SER A 135 -7.03 -7.03 -18.26
CA SER A 135 -6.98 -5.88 -17.35
C SER A 135 -7.91 -4.76 -17.85
N GLU A 136 -8.63 -4.14 -16.92
CA GLU A 136 -9.54 -3.02 -17.17
C GLU A 136 -9.20 -1.89 -16.18
N PRO A 137 -8.05 -1.22 -16.32
CA PRO A 137 -7.71 -0.09 -15.45
C PRO A 137 -8.65 1.10 -15.71
N ASP A 138 -8.77 1.99 -14.73
CA ASP A 138 -9.57 3.21 -14.88
C ASP A 138 -9.04 4.11 -16.02
N GLU A 139 -9.91 4.96 -16.59
CA GLU A 139 -9.58 5.81 -17.75
C GLU A 139 -8.35 6.72 -17.52
N ASP A 140 -8.08 7.09 -16.27
CA ASP A 140 -6.97 7.95 -15.86
C ASP A 140 -5.73 7.16 -15.38
N GLU A 141 -5.77 5.82 -15.41
CA GLU A 141 -4.72 4.93 -14.91
C GLU A 141 -3.92 4.28 -16.05
N PHE A 142 -2.66 4.67 -16.17
CA PHE A 142 -1.72 4.11 -17.15
C PHE A 142 -0.79 3.13 -16.46
N VAL A 143 -1.20 1.87 -16.46
CA VAL A 143 -0.53 0.80 -15.73
C VAL A 143 -0.06 -0.31 -16.69
N GLU A 144 1.20 -0.73 -16.57
CA GLU A 144 1.74 -1.90 -17.27
C GLU A 144 1.95 -3.04 -16.27
N VAL A 145 1.33 -4.19 -16.52
CA VAL A 145 1.56 -5.40 -15.71
C VAL A 145 2.92 -6.02 -16.05
N VAL A 146 3.74 -6.21 -15.02
CA VAL A 146 5.07 -6.82 -15.11
C VAL A 146 5.09 -8.11 -14.32
N ARG A 147 5.40 -9.23 -14.98
CA ARG A 147 5.68 -10.50 -14.30
C ARG A 147 7.17 -10.59 -13.98
N MET A 148 7.50 -10.88 -12.73
CA MET A 148 8.90 -10.92 -12.30
C MET A 148 9.15 -12.09 -11.35
N PRO A 149 10.22 -12.87 -11.53
CA PRO A 149 10.58 -13.92 -10.56
C PRO A 149 10.79 -13.32 -9.17
N ILE A 150 10.32 -14.00 -8.12
CA ILE A 150 10.47 -13.57 -6.71
C ILE A 150 11.92 -13.15 -6.40
N ARG A 151 12.90 -13.96 -6.82
CA ARG A 151 14.33 -13.68 -6.62
C ARG A 151 14.78 -12.37 -7.27
N GLU A 152 14.24 -12.03 -8.44
CA GLU A 152 14.58 -10.79 -9.12
C GLU A 152 13.95 -9.59 -8.40
N VAL A 153 12.72 -9.73 -7.90
CA VAL A 153 12.11 -8.70 -7.04
C VAL A 153 12.97 -8.47 -5.79
N GLU A 154 13.41 -9.53 -5.12
CA GLU A 154 14.29 -9.43 -3.96
C GLU A 154 15.65 -8.82 -4.30
N ARG A 155 16.23 -9.15 -5.45
CA ARG A 155 17.46 -8.51 -5.94
C ARG A 155 17.26 -7.02 -6.15
N LEU A 156 16.15 -6.60 -6.76
CA LEU A 156 15.83 -5.18 -6.96
C LEU A 156 15.58 -4.44 -5.64
N ILE A 157 14.97 -5.09 -4.65
CA ILE A 157 14.83 -4.55 -3.30
C ILE A 157 16.20 -4.36 -2.65
N ALA A 158 17.04 -5.41 -2.65
CA ALA A 158 18.35 -5.39 -1.99
C ALA A 158 19.33 -4.39 -2.62
N SER A 159 19.26 -4.20 -3.94
CA SER A 159 20.07 -3.21 -4.67
C SER A 159 19.54 -1.77 -4.55
N GLY A 160 18.31 -1.59 -4.04
CA GLY A 160 17.65 -0.29 -3.97
C GLY A 160 17.15 0.23 -5.33
N GLU A 161 16.99 -0.65 -6.32
CA GLU A 161 16.35 -0.33 -7.61
C GLU A 161 14.82 -0.28 -7.46
N LEU A 162 14.23 -1.16 -6.64
CA LEU A 162 12.84 -1.13 -6.22
C LEU A 162 12.74 -0.44 -4.85
N ARG A 163 12.04 0.70 -4.80
CA ARG A 163 11.99 1.59 -3.62
C ARG A 163 10.59 1.78 -3.05
N ASP A 164 9.58 1.16 -3.65
CA ASP A 164 8.22 1.27 -3.17
C ASP A 164 8.04 0.55 -1.83
N GLY A 165 7.68 1.32 -0.79
CA GLY A 165 7.67 0.83 0.59
C GLY A 165 6.67 -0.31 0.83
N LYS A 166 5.44 -0.19 0.29
CA LYS A 166 4.41 -1.23 0.44
C LYS A 166 4.82 -2.53 -0.25
N THR A 167 5.49 -2.45 -1.40
CA THR A 167 6.05 -3.63 -2.08
C THR A 167 7.11 -4.32 -1.24
N ILE A 168 8.07 -3.56 -0.67
CA ILE A 168 9.11 -4.10 0.20
C ILE A 168 8.50 -4.78 1.43
N ILE A 169 7.54 -4.11 2.08
CA ILE A 169 6.83 -4.65 3.24
C ILE A 169 6.09 -5.93 2.89
N ALA A 170 5.36 -5.95 1.76
CA ALA A 170 4.59 -7.11 1.34
C ALA A 170 5.49 -8.31 1.03
N MET A 171 6.59 -8.11 0.29
CA MET A 171 7.57 -9.16 0.00
C MET A 171 8.17 -9.73 1.29
N TYR A 172 8.60 -8.86 2.21
CA TYR A 172 9.22 -9.31 3.45
C TYR A 172 8.23 -10.01 4.40
N ARG A 173 6.99 -9.52 4.50
CA ARG A 173 5.93 -10.19 5.26
C ARG A 173 5.58 -11.55 4.66
N ALA A 174 5.41 -11.63 3.35
CA ALA A 174 5.13 -12.90 2.67
C ALA A 174 6.24 -13.92 2.93
N ARG A 175 7.51 -13.49 2.89
CA ARG A 175 8.67 -14.31 3.24
C ARG A 175 8.60 -14.81 4.69
N LEU A 176 8.39 -13.93 5.66
CA LEU A 176 8.30 -14.29 7.07
C LEU A 176 7.12 -15.21 7.41
N LEU A 177 6.04 -15.12 6.64
CA LEU A 177 4.84 -15.94 6.79
C LEU A 177 4.91 -17.27 5.99
N GLY A 178 6.02 -17.52 5.28
CA GLY A 178 6.25 -18.75 4.52
C GLY A 178 5.53 -18.83 3.17
N TYR A 179 4.96 -17.73 2.67
CA TYR A 179 4.27 -17.70 1.38
C TYR A 179 5.22 -17.67 0.18
N LEU A 180 6.51 -17.40 0.41
CA LEU A 180 7.56 -17.45 -0.61
C LEU A 180 8.43 -18.71 -0.51
N ASP A 181 8.11 -19.64 0.40
CA ASP A 181 8.88 -20.85 0.61
C ASP A 181 8.81 -21.77 -0.63
N GLY A 182 9.94 -22.39 -0.97
CA GLY A 182 10.02 -23.30 -2.13
C GLY A 182 10.31 -22.61 -3.47
N PHE A 183 10.41 -21.28 -3.49
CA PHE A 183 10.90 -20.50 -4.63
C PHE A 183 12.39 -20.11 -4.50
N ASP A 184 13.12 -20.79 -3.62
CA ASP A 184 14.54 -20.55 -3.32
C ASP A 184 15.51 -21.22 -4.32
N HIS A 185 15.02 -21.67 -5.48
CA HIS A 185 15.81 -22.35 -6.51
C HIS A 185 16.18 -21.44 -7.67
#